data_AF-A0A956ZJD9-F1
#
_entry.id   AF-A0A956ZJD9-F1
#
_cell.length_a   1.000
_cell.length_b   1.000
_cell.length_c   1.000
_cell.angle_alpha   90.00
_cell.angle_beta   90.00
_cell.angle_gamma   90.00
#
_symmetry.space_group_name_H-M   'P 1'
#
loop_
_entity.id
_entity.type
_entity.pdbx_description
1 polymer ?
#
loop_
_entity_poly.entity_id
_entity_poly.type
_entity_poly.pdbx_seq_one_letter_code
_entity_poly.pdbx_strand_id
1 'polypeptide(L)'
;GALDMDGLKAIQLAMIAHCERMGDRVAIIDTPPGLTAQQVLDWRMNTAGYDSNYAAMYYPWVQVANPTPGAASTSMMMPPSAHVAGIWARSDSERGVHKAPANEVVRGALGLEINVTHGEQGLLNPQGVNCIRAFPGRGIRVWGARTISSDPEWRYLNVRRLFNFVEKSIEGGTQWAVFEPNDYMLWQKVKRDVGSFLTNVWLSGALFGRTPEQAFFVKCDEENNPQSTRDAGQLIVDIGLAPVKPAEFVIFRIAQYTPGAE
;
A
#
# COMPACT_ATOMS: atom_id res chain seq x y z
N GLY A 1 -27.02 -9.66 -11.11
CA GLY A 1 -26.74 -11.04 -10.68
C GLY A 1 -25.65 -10.96 -9.64
N ALA A 2 -25.88 -11.46 -8.44
CA ALA A 2 -24.83 -11.53 -7.43
C ALA A 2 -23.76 -12.52 -7.92
N LEU A 3 -22.50 -12.12 -7.89
CA LEU A 3 -21.38 -13.04 -8.09
C LEU A 3 -21.42 -14.07 -6.96
N ASP A 4 -21.28 -15.34 -7.30
CA ASP A 4 -21.02 -16.38 -6.30
C ASP A 4 -19.57 -16.28 -5.79
N MET A 5 -19.24 -17.09 -4.78
CA MET A 5 -17.92 -17.03 -4.14
C MET A 5 -16.78 -17.39 -5.10
N ASP A 6 -17.01 -18.33 -6.02
CA ASP A 6 -16.03 -18.73 -7.02
C ASP A 6 -15.82 -17.63 -8.06
N GLY A 7 -16.90 -16.97 -8.51
CA GLY A 7 -16.83 -15.80 -9.38
C GLY A 7 -16.10 -14.63 -8.74
N LEU A 8 -16.37 -14.34 -7.46
CA LEU A 8 -15.64 -13.32 -6.69
C LEU A 8 -14.15 -13.65 -6.63
N LYS A 9 -13.81 -14.90 -6.29
CA LYS A 9 -12.42 -15.37 -6.21
C LYS A 9 -11.70 -15.25 -7.55
N ALA A 10 -12.35 -15.67 -8.65
CA ALA A 10 -11.79 -15.58 -9.99
C ALA A 10 -11.47 -14.13 -10.40
N ILE A 11 -12.37 -13.19 -10.10
CA ILE A 11 -12.16 -11.75 -10.38
C ILE A 11 -11.00 -11.21 -9.56
N GLN A 12 -10.96 -11.51 -8.26
CA GLN A 12 -9.87 -11.05 -7.39
C GLN A 12 -8.51 -11.59 -7.84
N LEU A 13 -8.42 -12.88 -8.21
CA LEU A 13 -7.20 -13.45 -8.77
C LEU A 13 -6.78 -12.78 -10.08
N ALA A 14 -7.72 -12.51 -10.98
CA ALA A 14 -7.41 -11.81 -12.24
C ALA A 14 -6.91 -10.38 -11.98
N MET A 15 -7.50 -9.66 -11.02
CA MET A 15 -7.05 -8.33 -10.62
C MET A 15 -5.64 -8.37 -10.01
N ILE A 16 -5.37 -9.31 -9.11
CA ILE A 16 -4.06 -9.49 -8.48
C ILE A 16 -3.00 -9.79 -9.54
N ALA A 17 -3.25 -10.80 -10.40
CA ALA A 17 -2.33 -11.20 -11.46
C ALA A 17 -2.05 -10.05 -12.45
N HIS A 18 -3.04 -9.20 -12.71
CA HIS A 18 -2.83 -7.99 -13.50
C HIS A 18 -1.91 -7.00 -12.80
N CYS A 19 -2.13 -6.74 -11.50
CA CYS A 19 -1.30 -5.81 -10.74
C CYS A 19 0.15 -6.31 -10.62
N GLU A 20 0.36 -7.60 -10.39
CA GLU A 20 1.68 -8.24 -10.36
C GLU A 20 2.42 -8.12 -11.69
N ARG A 21 1.71 -8.35 -12.81
CA ARG A 21 2.31 -8.22 -14.15
C ARG A 21 2.71 -6.79 -14.48
N MET A 22 1.90 -5.81 -14.07
CA MET A 22 2.14 -4.40 -14.38
C MET A 22 3.16 -3.74 -13.45
N GLY A 23 3.28 -4.19 -12.21
CA GLY A 23 4.24 -3.65 -11.21
C GLY A 23 3.91 -2.24 -10.68
N ASP A 24 3.07 -1.48 -11.35
CA ASP A 24 2.83 -0.05 -11.05
C ASP A 24 1.50 0.24 -10.34
N ARG A 25 0.73 -0.78 -9.93
CA ARG A 25 -0.60 -0.63 -9.33
C ARG A 25 -0.91 -1.70 -8.28
N VAL A 26 -1.87 -1.44 -7.40
CA VAL A 26 -2.27 -2.35 -6.31
C VAL A 26 -3.78 -2.58 -6.39
N ALA A 27 -4.20 -3.85 -6.30
CA ALA A 27 -5.60 -4.23 -6.24
C ALA A 27 -6.18 -3.94 -4.86
N ILE A 28 -7.30 -3.21 -4.83
CA ILE A 28 -8.14 -3.10 -3.62
C ILE A 28 -9.18 -4.20 -3.71
N ILE A 29 -9.17 -5.14 -2.77
CA ILE A 29 -10.09 -6.27 -2.75
C ILE A 29 -10.91 -6.27 -1.46
N ASP A 30 -12.12 -6.79 -1.57
CA ASP A 30 -13.09 -6.84 -0.48
C ASP A 30 -13.26 -8.27 0.04
N THR A 31 -13.54 -8.41 1.33
CA THR A 31 -14.07 -9.68 1.83
C THR A 31 -15.50 -9.90 1.33
N PRO A 32 -15.98 -11.15 1.23
CA PRO A 32 -17.39 -11.42 1.02
C PRO A 32 -18.26 -10.75 2.10
N PRO A 33 -19.49 -10.30 1.76
CA PRO A 33 -20.40 -9.69 2.72
C PRO A 33 -20.91 -10.72 3.74
N GLY A 34 -21.31 -10.24 4.91
CA GLY A 34 -22.01 -11.00 5.94
C GLY A 34 -21.13 -11.98 6.73
N LEU A 35 -19.81 -12.01 6.47
CA LEU A 35 -18.89 -12.89 7.19
C LEU A 35 -18.49 -12.30 8.54
N THR A 36 -18.55 -13.13 9.59
CA THR A 36 -17.93 -12.81 10.88
C THR A 36 -16.41 -12.71 10.76
N ALA A 37 -15.74 -12.11 11.75
CA ALA A 37 -14.28 -12.01 11.75
C ALA A 37 -13.58 -13.38 11.64
N GLN A 38 -14.12 -14.42 12.28
CA GLN A 38 -13.56 -15.77 12.17
C GLN A 38 -13.74 -16.37 10.77
N GLN A 39 -14.88 -16.13 10.12
CA GLN A 39 -15.12 -16.57 8.75
C GLN A 39 -14.29 -15.78 7.74
N VAL A 40 -14.02 -14.50 7.99
CA VAL A 40 -13.08 -13.72 7.19
C VAL A 40 -11.66 -14.25 7.30
N LEU A 41 -11.25 -14.66 8.50
CA LEU A 41 -9.96 -15.31 8.71
C LEU A 41 -9.86 -16.61 7.90
N ASP A 42 -10.90 -17.46 7.96
CA ASP A 42 -10.97 -18.69 7.18
C ASP A 42 -10.99 -18.42 5.66
N TRP A 43 -11.78 -17.44 5.22
CA TRP A 43 -11.77 -16.98 3.82
C TRP A 43 -10.37 -16.54 3.39
N ARG A 44 -9.72 -15.67 4.17
CA ARG A 44 -8.38 -15.14 3.87
C ARG A 44 -7.35 -16.26 3.75
N MET A 45 -7.36 -17.23 4.65
CA MET A 45 -6.31 -18.24 4.78
C MET A 45 -6.56 -19.49 3.94
N ASN A 46 -7.80 -19.98 3.92
CA ASN A 46 -8.13 -21.30 3.38
C ASN A 46 -8.92 -21.24 2.08
N THR A 47 -9.87 -20.30 1.94
CA THR A 47 -10.71 -20.23 0.73
C THR A 47 -10.07 -19.42 -0.39
N ALA A 48 -9.71 -18.16 -0.12
CA ALA A 48 -9.02 -17.28 -1.06
C ALA A 48 -7.56 -17.69 -1.22
N GLY A 49 -6.82 -17.77 -0.10
CA GLY A 49 -5.43 -18.25 -0.06
C GLY A 49 -4.46 -17.41 -0.88
N TYR A 50 -4.76 -16.13 -1.11
CA TYR A 50 -3.91 -15.24 -1.91
C TYR A 50 -2.64 -14.85 -1.14
N ASP A 51 -1.54 -14.66 -1.85
CA ASP A 51 -0.32 -14.08 -1.30
C ASP A 51 0.26 -13.12 -2.34
N SER A 52 0.21 -11.82 -2.06
CA SER A 52 0.65 -10.79 -3.00
C SER A 52 0.93 -9.48 -2.28
N ASN A 53 2.06 -8.86 -2.61
CA ASN A 53 2.34 -7.48 -2.22
C ASN A 53 1.58 -6.46 -3.07
N TYR A 54 0.95 -6.86 -4.18
CA TYR A 54 0.16 -6.00 -5.06
C TYR A 54 -1.34 -6.03 -4.77
N ALA A 55 -1.74 -6.43 -3.57
CA ALA A 55 -3.13 -6.34 -3.15
C ALA A 55 -3.31 -5.98 -1.66
N ALA A 56 -4.42 -5.33 -1.36
CA ALA A 56 -4.85 -4.99 -0.01
C ALA A 56 -6.32 -5.36 0.20
N MET A 57 -6.59 -6.16 1.23
CA MET A 57 -7.94 -6.65 1.54
C MET A 57 -8.59 -5.79 2.63
N TYR A 58 -9.87 -5.46 2.45
CA TYR A 58 -10.64 -4.64 3.39
C TYR A 58 -11.92 -5.33 3.87
N TYR A 59 -12.21 -5.13 5.16
CA TYR A 59 -13.35 -5.68 5.89
C TYR A 59 -13.79 -4.69 6.97
N PRO A 60 -15.06 -4.56 7.34
CA PRO A 60 -16.27 -5.12 6.72
C PRO A 60 -16.86 -4.20 5.64
N TRP A 61 -18.00 -4.60 5.08
CA TRP A 61 -18.80 -3.77 4.19
C TRP A 61 -19.31 -2.52 4.91
N VAL A 62 -19.50 -1.45 4.14
CA VAL A 62 -19.86 -0.12 4.64
C VAL A 62 -21.31 0.18 4.27
N GLN A 63 -22.09 0.62 5.26
CA GLN A 63 -23.45 1.09 5.04
C GLN A 63 -23.43 2.54 4.56
N VAL A 64 -24.14 2.84 3.48
CA VAL A 64 -24.27 4.19 2.90
C VAL A 64 -25.72 4.56 2.66
N ALA A 65 -25.99 5.85 2.48
CA ALA A 65 -27.28 6.32 2.01
C ALA A 65 -27.57 5.75 0.62
N ASN A 66 -28.79 5.27 0.39
CA ASN A 66 -29.20 4.80 -0.92
C ASN A 66 -29.50 6.01 -1.81
N PRO A 67 -28.74 6.25 -2.90
CA PRO A 67 -28.94 7.41 -3.76
C PRO A 67 -30.15 7.25 -4.69
N THR A 68 -30.78 6.07 -4.74
CA THR A 68 -31.86 5.77 -5.69
C THR A 68 -33.17 6.40 -5.21
N PRO A 69 -33.76 7.36 -5.97
CA PRO A 69 -35.04 7.96 -5.60
C PRO A 69 -36.15 6.91 -5.52
N GLY A 70 -36.95 6.94 -4.45
CA GLY A 70 -38.06 6.00 -4.25
C GLY A 70 -37.66 4.58 -3.83
N ALA A 71 -36.39 4.35 -3.45
CA ALA A 71 -35.95 3.05 -2.97
C ALA A 71 -36.68 2.63 -1.69
N ALA A 72 -36.97 1.33 -1.57
CA ALA A 72 -37.64 0.76 -0.40
C ALA A 72 -36.82 0.88 0.90
N SER A 73 -35.49 1.00 0.79
CA SER A 73 -34.58 1.25 1.92
C SER A 73 -33.78 2.53 1.68
N THR A 74 -33.67 3.36 2.72
CA THR A 74 -32.88 4.60 2.72
C THR A 74 -31.38 4.35 2.80
N SER A 75 -30.96 3.10 3.02
CA SER A 75 -29.54 2.71 3.07
C SER A 75 -29.28 1.39 2.36
N MET A 76 -28.02 1.19 1.95
CA MET A 76 -27.55 -0.06 1.36
C MET A 76 -26.13 -0.40 1.82
N MET A 77 -25.77 -1.68 1.79
CA MET A 77 -24.41 -2.15 2.04
C MET A 77 -23.60 -2.09 0.75
N MET A 78 -22.40 -1.54 0.85
CA MET A 78 -21.45 -1.43 -0.26
C MET A 78 -20.11 -2.07 0.11
N PRO A 79 -19.43 -2.70 -0.85
CA PRO A 79 -18.06 -3.13 -0.66
C PRO A 79 -17.17 -1.91 -0.31
N PRO A 80 -16.19 -2.07 0.60
CA PRO A 80 -15.39 -0.96 1.08
C PRO A 80 -14.40 -0.41 0.02
N SER A 81 -14.05 -1.18 -1.00
CA SER A 81 -13.03 -0.84 -2.01
C SER A 81 -13.20 0.55 -2.63
N ALA A 82 -14.43 0.96 -2.98
CA ALA A 82 -14.69 2.28 -3.55
C ALA A 82 -14.36 3.44 -2.58
N HIS A 83 -14.75 3.29 -1.30
CA HIS A 83 -14.42 4.28 -0.27
C HIS A 83 -12.92 4.34 0.00
N VAL A 84 -12.29 3.16 0.04
CA VAL A 84 -10.85 3.02 0.27
C VAL A 84 -10.06 3.67 -0.88
N ALA A 85 -10.47 3.50 -2.14
CA ALA A 85 -9.85 4.16 -3.28
C ALA A 85 -9.88 5.70 -3.14
N GLY A 86 -11.02 6.25 -2.71
CA GLY A 86 -11.14 7.69 -2.43
C GLY A 86 -10.28 8.14 -1.24
N ILE A 87 -10.13 7.29 -0.22
CA ILE A 87 -9.23 7.54 0.91
C ILE A 87 -7.78 7.55 0.48
N TRP A 88 -7.36 6.61 -0.38
CA TRP A 88 -5.99 6.57 -0.91
C TRP A 88 -5.69 7.86 -1.68
N ALA A 89 -6.57 8.24 -2.62
CA ALA A 89 -6.40 9.46 -3.41
C ALA A 89 -6.29 10.72 -2.53
N ARG A 90 -7.19 10.85 -1.53
CA ARG A 90 -7.16 11.97 -0.57
C ARG A 90 -5.88 11.96 0.26
N SER A 91 -5.54 10.82 0.84
CA SER A 91 -4.37 10.65 1.70
C SER A 91 -3.08 11.01 0.96
N ASP A 92 -2.94 10.55 -0.28
CA ASP A 92 -1.77 10.83 -1.11
C ASP A 92 -1.69 12.31 -1.48
N SER A 93 -2.82 12.95 -1.81
CA SER A 93 -2.86 14.36 -2.17
C SER A 93 -2.53 15.28 -0.99
N GLU A 94 -2.99 14.92 0.22
CA GLU A 94 -2.81 15.74 1.42
C GLU A 94 -1.47 15.49 2.14
N ARG A 95 -0.93 14.27 2.05
CA ARG A 95 0.20 13.81 2.89
C ARG A 95 1.30 13.08 2.12
N GLY A 96 1.08 12.74 0.86
CA GLY A 96 2.00 11.93 0.05
C GLY A 96 1.79 10.42 0.22
N VAL A 97 2.17 9.66 -0.81
CA VAL A 97 1.99 8.19 -0.92
C VAL A 97 2.71 7.40 0.20
N HIS A 98 3.75 7.98 0.78
CA HIS A 98 4.53 7.37 1.85
C HIS A 98 3.76 7.27 3.17
N LYS A 99 2.69 8.05 3.35
CA LYS A 99 1.81 7.96 4.53
C LYS A 99 0.82 6.81 4.35
N ALA A 100 0.75 5.95 5.35
CA ALA A 100 -0.24 4.86 5.40
C ALA A 100 -1.68 5.41 5.35
N PRO A 101 -2.54 4.94 4.42
CA PRO A 101 -3.94 5.38 4.31
C PRO A 101 -4.84 4.72 5.37
N ALA A 102 -4.38 4.72 6.62
CA ALA A 102 -5.10 4.26 7.81
C ALA A 102 -5.33 5.43 8.78
N ASN A 103 -6.18 5.22 9.78
CA ASN A 103 -6.70 6.26 10.68
C ASN A 103 -7.50 7.36 9.91
N GLU A 104 -7.99 7.02 8.72
CA GLU A 104 -8.72 7.91 7.82
C GLU A 104 -10.22 7.74 8.00
N VAL A 105 -10.96 8.85 8.05
CA VAL A 105 -12.42 8.82 8.13
C VAL A 105 -13.01 8.36 6.81
N VAL A 106 -13.95 7.42 6.89
CA VAL A 106 -14.76 6.95 5.75
C VAL A 106 -15.91 7.94 5.56
N ARG A 107 -15.71 8.92 4.68
CA ARG A 107 -16.74 9.94 4.38
C ARG A 107 -17.96 9.28 3.72
N GLY A 108 -19.16 9.68 4.14
CA GLY A 108 -20.42 9.13 3.60
C GLY A 108 -20.86 7.79 4.22
N ALA A 109 -20.02 7.17 5.06
CA ALA A 109 -20.41 5.98 5.80
C ALA A 109 -21.43 6.32 6.91
N LEU A 110 -22.56 5.61 6.89
CA LEU A 110 -23.60 5.68 7.92
C LEU A 110 -23.40 4.61 9.01
N GLY A 111 -22.75 3.50 8.64
CA GLY A 111 -22.60 2.33 9.49
C GLY A 111 -21.63 1.32 8.89
N LEU A 112 -21.45 0.22 9.61
CA LEU A 112 -20.70 -0.96 9.17
C LEU A 112 -21.63 -2.16 9.22
N GLU A 113 -21.43 -3.10 8.32
CA GLU A 113 -22.18 -4.37 8.32
C GLU A 113 -22.00 -5.11 9.65
N ILE A 114 -20.75 -5.16 10.16
CA ILE A 114 -20.40 -5.78 11.43
C ILE A 114 -19.45 -4.85 12.19
N ASN A 115 -19.64 -4.69 13.49
CA ASN A 115 -18.69 -3.93 14.31
C ASN A 115 -17.52 -4.83 14.73
N VAL A 116 -16.32 -4.54 14.22
CA VAL A 116 -15.11 -5.30 14.55
C VAL A 116 -14.52 -4.82 15.88
N THR A 117 -14.36 -5.74 16.82
CA THR A 117 -13.72 -5.51 18.12
C THR A 117 -12.20 -5.46 17.99
N HIS A 118 -11.53 -5.04 19.08
CA HIS A 118 -10.06 -5.03 19.09
C HIS A 118 -9.46 -6.44 19.02
N GLY A 119 -10.07 -7.41 19.70
CA GLY A 119 -9.61 -8.80 19.68
C GLY A 119 -9.75 -9.44 18.30
N GLU A 120 -10.89 -9.26 17.64
CA GLU A 120 -11.11 -9.74 16.27
C GLU A 120 -10.12 -9.11 15.28
N GLN A 121 -9.89 -7.81 15.38
CA GLN A 121 -8.85 -7.16 14.58
C GLN A 121 -7.46 -7.77 14.85
N GLY A 122 -7.15 -8.11 16.10
CA GLY A 122 -5.90 -8.76 16.49
C GLY A 122 -5.67 -10.09 15.79
N LEU A 123 -6.73 -10.80 15.41
CA LEU A 123 -6.67 -12.05 14.63
C LEU A 123 -6.49 -11.79 13.13
N LEU A 124 -7.21 -10.78 12.61
CA LEU A 124 -7.30 -10.47 11.18
C LEU A 124 -6.08 -9.73 10.65
N ASN A 125 -5.58 -8.77 11.41
CA ASN A 125 -4.52 -7.87 10.98
C ASN A 125 -3.19 -8.60 10.68
N PRO A 126 -2.73 -9.59 11.48
CA PRO A 126 -1.58 -10.45 11.12
C PRO A 126 -1.67 -11.10 9.74
N GLN A 127 -2.88 -11.38 9.25
CA GLN A 127 -3.11 -12.00 7.94
C GLN A 127 -3.37 -10.99 6.81
N GLY A 128 -3.09 -9.70 7.04
CA GLY A 128 -3.20 -8.66 6.02
C GLY A 128 -4.62 -8.19 5.73
N VAL A 129 -5.57 -8.45 6.64
CA VAL A 129 -6.96 -7.96 6.52
C VAL A 129 -7.09 -6.59 7.20
N ASN A 130 -7.31 -5.55 6.41
CA ASN A 130 -7.44 -4.17 6.88
C ASN A 130 -8.85 -3.90 7.39
N CYS A 131 -9.00 -3.78 8.71
CA CYS A 131 -10.30 -3.57 9.34
C CYS A 131 -10.75 -2.10 9.22
N ILE A 132 -12.04 -1.88 8.94
CA ILE A 132 -12.73 -0.60 9.08
C ILE A 132 -13.55 -0.68 10.37
N ARG A 133 -13.42 0.34 11.23
CA ARG A 133 -13.96 0.31 12.59
C ARG A 133 -14.67 1.61 12.94
N ALA A 134 -15.76 1.49 13.68
CA ALA A 134 -16.43 2.61 14.31
C ALA A 134 -15.75 2.93 15.64
N PHE A 135 -15.40 4.20 15.86
CA PHE A 135 -14.85 4.69 17.11
C PHE A 135 -15.77 5.77 17.70
N PRO A 136 -16.23 5.63 18.95
CA PRO A 136 -17.02 6.66 19.62
C PRO A 136 -16.33 8.03 19.59
N GLY A 137 -17.09 9.08 19.22
CA GLY A 137 -16.58 10.47 19.08
C GLY A 137 -15.60 10.69 17.92
N ARG A 138 -15.29 9.64 17.16
CA ARG A 138 -14.23 9.59 16.17
C ARG A 138 -14.73 9.18 14.78
N GLY A 139 -15.90 8.56 14.70
CA GLY A 139 -16.52 8.13 13.45
C GLY A 139 -15.97 6.80 12.93
N ILE A 140 -16.37 6.43 11.71
CA ILE A 140 -15.94 5.21 11.03
C ILE A 140 -14.61 5.48 10.35
N ARG A 141 -13.60 4.64 10.62
CA ARG A 141 -12.24 4.80 10.11
C ARG A 141 -11.68 3.52 9.52
N VAL A 142 -10.89 3.66 8.45
CA VAL A 142 -9.95 2.61 8.02
C VAL A 142 -8.88 2.47 9.09
N TRP A 143 -8.65 1.26 9.57
CA TRP A 143 -7.79 0.97 10.73
C TRP A 143 -6.76 -0.13 10.46
N GLY A 144 -6.30 -0.20 9.20
CA GLY A 144 -5.20 -1.06 8.73
C GLY A 144 -4.62 -0.54 7.42
N ALA A 145 -3.33 -0.81 7.19
CA ALA A 145 -2.63 -0.45 5.95
C ALA A 145 -1.60 -1.53 5.56
N ARG A 146 -1.99 -2.80 5.65
CA ARG A 146 -1.19 -3.95 5.25
C ARG A 146 -1.56 -4.41 3.84
N THR A 147 -0.59 -4.95 3.13
CA THR A 147 -0.84 -5.79 1.95
C THR A 147 -1.28 -7.17 2.42
N ILE A 148 -1.64 -8.03 1.48
CA ILE A 148 -1.89 -9.46 1.76
C ILE A 148 -0.61 -10.30 1.65
N SER A 149 0.57 -9.69 1.61
CA SER A 149 1.86 -10.36 1.46
C SER A 149 2.28 -11.09 2.74
N SER A 150 2.81 -12.30 2.59
CA SER A 150 3.54 -13.01 3.65
C SER A 150 4.95 -12.45 3.88
N ASP A 151 5.54 -11.82 2.86
CA ASP A 151 6.86 -11.17 2.93
C ASP A 151 6.84 -9.95 3.89
N PRO A 152 7.65 -9.94 4.97
CA PRO A 152 7.76 -8.81 5.89
C PRO A 152 8.25 -7.51 5.26
N GLU A 153 9.02 -7.55 4.17
CA GLU A 153 9.51 -6.36 3.47
C GLU A 153 8.35 -5.58 2.84
N TRP A 154 7.38 -6.31 2.31
CA TRP A 154 6.20 -5.76 1.62
C TRP A 154 4.93 -5.74 2.46
N ARG A 155 5.05 -5.95 3.78
CA ARG A 155 3.91 -5.96 4.71
C ARG A 155 3.03 -4.72 4.61
N TYR A 156 3.63 -3.54 4.41
CA TYR A 156 2.91 -2.27 4.48
C TYR A 156 2.54 -1.73 3.11
N LEU A 157 1.28 -1.35 2.98
CA LEU A 157 0.70 -0.83 1.74
C LEU A 157 1.38 0.46 1.27
N ASN A 158 1.67 1.40 2.17
CA ASN A 158 2.35 2.64 1.80
C ASN A 158 3.77 2.40 1.29
N VAL A 159 4.46 1.37 1.78
CA VAL A 159 5.78 0.99 1.27
C VAL A 159 5.66 0.48 -0.16
N ARG A 160 4.75 -0.47 -0.43
CA ARG A 160 4.52 -0.95 -1.81
C ARG A 160 4.14 0.19 -2.74
N ARG A 161 3.19 1.03 -2.35
CA ARG A 161 2.72 2.15 -3.18
C ARG A 161 3.81 3.21 -3.41
N LEU A 162 4.69 3.45 -2.44
CA LEU A 162 5.85 4.33 -2.61
C LEU A 162 6.80 3.80 -3.68
N PHE A 163 7.11 2.50 -3.68
CA PHE A 163 7.94 1.93 -4.74
C PHE A 163 7.27 2.02 -6.11
N ASN A 164 5.97 1.71 -6.22
CA ASN A 164 5.25 1.85 -7.50
C ASN A 164 5.30 3.29 -8.02
N PHE A 165 5.14 4.28 -7.13
CA PHE A 165 5.27 5.70 -7.47
C PHE A 165 6.68 6.04 -7.97
N VAL A 166 7.72 5.57 -7.28
CA VAL A 166 9.12 5.82 -7.65
C VAL A 166 9.45 5.16 -8.99
N GLU A 167 9.15 3.87 -9.15
CA GLU A 167 9.37 3.12 -10.39
C GLU A 167 8.69 3.80 -11.58
N LYS A 168 7.40 4.17 -11.43
CA LYS A 168 6.66 4.81 -12.52
C LYS A 168 7.16 6.21 -12.86
N SER A 169 7.59 6.97 -11.85
CA SER A 169 8.13 8.31 -12.04
C SER A 169 9.49 8.27 -12.73
N ILE A 170 10.33 7.30 -12.37
CA ILE A 170 11.64 7.09 -13.01
C ILE A 170 11.43 6.63 -14.46
N GLU A 171 10.58 5.63 -14.70
CA GLU A 171 10.26 5.17 -16.06
C GLU A 171 9.83 6.32 -16.96
N GLY A 172 8.90 7.17 -16.50
CA GLY A 172 8.44 8.33 -17.26
C GLY A 172 9.50 9.43 -17.41
N GLY A 173 10.30 9.67 -16.37
CA GLY A 173 11.34 10.71 -16.35
C GLY A 173 12.61 10.37 -17.12
N THR A 174 12.87 9.09 -17.41
CA THR A 174 14.09 8.63 -18.09
C THR A 174 13.84 8.11 -19.50
N GLN A 175 12.63 8.27 -20.07
CA GLN A 175 12.32 7.85 -21.45
C GLN A 175 13.29 8.44 -22.49
N TRP A 176 13.84 9.62 -22.24
CA TRP A 176 14.81 10.26 -23.13
C TRP A 176 16.12 9.48 -23.28
N ALA A 177 16.45 8.58 -22.34
CA ALA A 177 17.68 7.80 -22.38
C ALA A 177 17.62 6.64 -23.41
N VAL A 178 16.42 6.29 -23.88
CA VAL A 178 16.21 5.21 -24.84
C VAL A 178 16.83 5.62 -26.18
N PHE A 179 17.67 4.74 -26.73
CA PHE A 179 18.45 4.94 -27.97
C PHE A 179 19.56 6.01 -27.90
N GLU A 180 19.90 6.53 -26.73
CA GLU A 180 21.10 7.34 -26.56
C GLU A 180 22.37 6.45 -26.61
N PRO A 181 23.53 7.01 -27.00
CA PRO A 181 24.81 6.31 -26.91
C PRO A 181 25.09 5.82 -25.48
N ASN A 182 25.29 4.51 -25.32
CA ASN A 182 25.55 3.90 -24.01
C ASN A 182 27.00 4.14 -23.54
N ASP A 183 27.27 5.37 -23.13
CA ASP A 183 28.56 5.86 -22.67
C ASP A 183 28.54 6.39 -21.23
N TYR A 184 29.72 6.77 -20.72
CA TYR A 184 29.85 7.32 -19.38
C TYR A 184 29.04 8.61 -19.18
N MET A 185 28.81 9.41 -20.24
CA MET A 185 28.05 10.65 -20.14
C MET A 185 26.56 10.36 -19.94
N LEU A 186 26.01 9.36 -20.63
CA LEU A 186 24.66 8.87 -20.40
C LEU A 186 24.49 8.40 -18.96
N TRP A 187 25.44 7.59 -18.46
CA TRP A 187 25.39 7.06 -17.09
C TRP A 187 25.35 8.17 -16.05
N GLN A 188 26.21 9.18 -16.19
CA GLN A 188 26.22 10.32 -15.28
C GLN A 188 24.93 11.15 -15.35
N LYS A 189 24.36 11.35 -16.56
CA LYS A 189 23.08 12.05 -16.70
C LYS A 189 21.94 11.30 -16.02
N VAL A 190 21.79 10.00 -16.28
CA VAL A 190 20.74 9.17 -15.67
C VAL A 190 20.90 9.14 -14.15
N LYS A 191 22.13 8.92 -13.66
CA LYS A 191 22.42 8.92 -12.21
C LYS A 191 22.07 10.26 -11.55
N ARG A 192 22.42 11.38 -12.19
CA ARG A 192 22.11 12.73 -11.68
C ARG A 192 20.60 12.99 -11.64
N ASP A 193 19.89 12.65 -12.70
CA ASP A 193 18.47 12.98 -12.82
C ASP A 193 17.62 12.11 -11.87
N VAL A 194 17.91 10.80 -11.80
CA VAL A 194 17.29 9.89 -10.82
C VAL A 194 17.67 10.30 -9.39
N GLY A 195 18.94 10.61 -9.14
CA GLY A 195 19.40 11.07 -7.83
C GLY A 195 18.67 12.33 -7.38
N SER A 196 18.52 13.32 -8.26
CA SER A 196 17.79 14.56 -7.97
C SER A 196 16.32 14.32 -7.65
N PHE A 197 15.67 13.42 -8.38
CA PHE A 197 14.30 12.99 -8.08
C PHE A 197 14.20 12.35 -6.69
N LEU A 198 15.06 11.37 -6.38
CA LEU A 198 15.05 10.68 -5.10
C LEU A 198 15.41 11.60 -3.92
N THR A 199 16.25 12.62 -4.13
CA THR A 199 16.48 13.68 -3.16
C THR A 199 15.18 14.42 -2.83
N ASN A 200 14.33 14.74 -3.81
CA ASN A 200 13.03 15.37 -3.55
C ASN A 200 12.07 14.43 -2.80
N VAL A 201 12.07 13.14 -3.13
CA VAL A 201 11.29 12.12 -2.41
C VAL A 201 11.77 11.99 -0.96
N TRP A 202 13.08 12.04 -0.70
CA TRP A 202 13.64 12.07 0.65
C TRP A 202 13.26 13.35 1.41
N LEU A 203 13.40 14.53 0.79
CA LEU A 203 13.04 15.82 1.39
C LEU A 203 11.55 15.90 1.75
N SER A 204 10.68 15.17 1.05
CA SER A 204 9.26 15.07 1.40
C SER A 204 8.99 14.18 2.63
N GLY A 205 10.00 13.58 3.23
CA GLY A 205 9.90 12.67 4.37
C GLY A 205 9.51 11.24 4.00
N ALA A 206 9.54 10.86 2.71
CA ALA A 206 9.15 9.52 2.29
C ALA A 206 10.24 8.46 2.52
N LEU A 207 11.51 8.89 2.58
CA LEU A 207 12.66 8.02 2.80
C LEU A 207 13.28 8.30 4.18
N PHE A 208 13.71 7.23 4.84
CA PHE A 208 14.35 7.26 6.16
C PHE A 208 15.86 7.41 6.01
N GLY A 209 16.42 8.43 6.67
CA GLY A 209 17.86 8.69 6.65
C GLY A 209 18.11 10.16 6.98
N ARG A 210 19.22 10.44 7.67
CA ARG A 210 19.62 11.83 7.97
C ARG A 210 20.29 12.50 6.78
N THR A 211 20.83 11.70 5.86
CA THR A 211 21.45 12.16 4.61
C THR A 211 20.89 11.36 3.42
N PRO A 212 20.99 11.87 2.19
CA PRO A 212 20.58 11.14 0.99
C PRO A 212 21.21 9.75 0.88
N GLU A 213 22.48 9.60 1.24
CA GLU A 213 23.24 8.35 1.14
C GLU A 213 22.76 7.28 2.12
N GLN A 214 22.12 7.68 3.22
CA GLN A 214 21.44 6.76 4.14
C GLN A 214 20.04 6.38 3.64
N ALA A 215 19.43 7.24 2.81
CA ALA A 215 18.05 7.13 2.39
C ALA A 215 17.89 6.38 1.05
N PHE A 216 18.85 6.50 0.13
CA PHE A 216 18.83 5.82 -1.15
C PHE A 216 20.24 5.71 -1.77
N PHE A 217 20.36 4.86 -2.79
CA PHE A 217 21.50 4.87 -3.71
C PHE A 217 21.05 4.76 -5.16
N VAL A 218 21.89 5.26 -6.07
CA VAL A 218 21.74 5.09 -7.53
C VAL A 218 23.09 4.66 -8.10
N LYS A 219 23.15 3.47 -8.69
CA LYS A 219 24.36 2.90 -9.29
C LYS A 219 24.19 2.72 -10.78
N CYS A 220 25.11 3.29 -11.55
CA CYS A 220 25.19 3.19 -13.00
C CYS A 220 26.66 3.41 -13.36
N ASP A 221 27.42 2.32 -13.36
CA ASP A 221 28.86 2.31 -13.54
C ASP A 221 29.32 1.01 -14.23
N GLU A 222 30.63 0.82 -14.35
CA GLU A 222 31.21 -0.33 -15.04
C GLU A 222 30.93 -1.66 -14.35
N GLU A 223 30.66 -1.65 -13.04
CA GLU A 223 30.40 -2.87 -12.29
C GLU A 223 29.04 -3.47 -12.67
N ASN A 224 28.02 -2.63 -12.87
CA ASN A 224 26.70 -3.08 -13.34
C ASN A 224 26.48 -2.93 -14.85
N ASN A 225 27.37 -2.25 -15.57
CA ASN A 225 27.37 -2.15 -17.03
C ASN A 225 28.72 -2.60 -17.64
N PRO A 226 29.14 -3.87 -17.45
CA PRO A 226 30.32 -4.40 -18.11
C PRO A 226 30.14 -4.40 -19.64
N GLN A 227 31.22 -4.67 -20.37
CA GLN A 227 31.20 -4.67 -21.84
C GLN A 227 30.11 -5.60 -22.42
N SER A 228 29.91 -6.78 -21.84
CA SER A 228 28.86 -7.72 -22.27
C SER A 228 27.45 -7.14 -22.20
N THR A 229 27.13 -6.37 -21.16
CA THR A 229 25.82 -5.70 -20.99
C THR A 229 25.64 -4.60 -22.03
N ARG A 230 26.69 -3.80 -22.26
CA ARG A 230 26.68 -2.73 -23.28
C ARG A 230 26.54 -3.27 -24.69
N ASP A 231 27.27 -4.34 -25.02
CA ASP A 231 27.21 -5.01 -26.32
C ASP A 231 25.83 -5.63 -26.58
N ALA A 232 25.10 -6.01 -25.52
CA ALA A 232 23.70 -6.44 -25.60
C ALA A 232 22.70 -5.27 -25.74
N GLY A 233 23.17 -4.02 -25.79
CA GLY A 233 22.34 -2.82 -25.89
C GLY A 233 21.60 -2.46 -24.60
N GLN A 234 22.06 -2.97 -23.45
CA GLN A 234 21.41 -2.77 -22.16
C GLN A 234 22.11 -1.68 -21.35
N LEU A 235 21.30 -0.88 -20.64
CA LEU A 235 21.74 0.03 -19.59
C LEU A 235 21.08 -0.39 -18.27
N ILE A 236 21.89 -0.78 -17.29
CA ILE A 236 21.43 -1.23 -15.97
C ILE A 236 21.67 -0.12 -14.95
N VAL A 237 20.63 0.22 -14.20
CA VAL A 237 20.69 1.20 -13.12
C VAL A 237 20.13 0.55 -11.85
N ASP A 238 20.99 0.31 -10.86
CA ASP A 238 20.55 -0.24 -9.58
C ASP A 238 20.14 0.89 -8.65
N ILE A 239 18.94 0.78 -8.08
CA ILE A 239 18.37 1.79 -7.19
C ILE A 239 17.91 1.10 -5.91
N GLY A 240 18.39 1.59 -4.78
CA GLY A 240 17.92 1.15 -3.46
C GLY A 240 17.26 2.28 -2.71
N LEU A 241 16.20 1.98 -1.95
CA LEU A 241 15.42 2.94 -1.19
C LEU A 241 15.27 2.46 0.26
N ALA A 242 15.36 3.37 1.22
CA ALA A 242 15.00 3.13 2.62
C ALA A 242 13.66 3.80 2.92
N PRO A 243 12.50 3.12 2.75
CA PRO A 243 11.19 3.73 2.97
C PRO A 243 10.90 3.95 4.45
N VAL A 244 10.15 5.00 4.79
CA VAL A 244 9.56 5.13 6.13
C VAL A 244 8.47 4.07 6.34
N LYS A 245 8.52 3.37 7.48
CA LYS A 245 7.52 2.38 7.89
C LYS A 245 6.57 2.99 8.92
N PRO A 246 5.25 2.67 8.88
CA PRO A 246 4.30 3.24 9.82
C PRO A 246 4.53 2.73 11.24
N ALA A 247 4.31 3.61 12.23
CA ALA A 247 4.28 3.22 13.64
C ALA A 247 2.93 2.57 13.97
N GLU A 248 2.81 1.27 13.72
CA GLU A 248 1.57 0.51 13.94
C GLU A 248 1.27 0.28 15.43
N PHE A 249 2.32 0.11 16.25
CA PHE A 249 2.21 -0.07 17.69
C PHE A 249 3.04 1.00 18.40
N VAL A 250 2.41 1.74 19.31
CA VAL A 250 3.08 2.71 20.18
C VAL A 250 3.08 2.14 21.60
N ILE A 251 4.26 1.76 22.09
CA ILE A 251 4.42 1.12 23.40
C ILE A 251 5.02 2.14 24.37
N PHE A 252 4.22 2.56 25.36
CA PHE A 252 4.70 3.36 26.48
C PHE A 252 5.17 2.44 27.60
N ARG A 253 6.46 2.52 27.98
CA ARG A 253 7.01 1.82 29.15
C ARG A 253 7.11 2.82 30.29
N ILE A 254 6.28 2.64 31.32
CA ILE A 254 6.22 3.54 32.48
C ILE A 254 6.87 2.81 33.65
N ALA A 255 7.86 3.44 34.27
CA ALA A 255 8.53 2.94 35.47
C ALA A 255 8.54 4.02 36.54
N GLN A 256 8.51 3.61 37.80
CA GLN A 256 8.74 4.52 38.92
C GLN A 256 10.21 4.91 38.91
N TYR A 257 10.48 6.20 38.72
CA TYR A 257 11.82 6.77 38.84
C TYR A 257 11.97 7.35 40.24
N THR A 258 12.97 6.89 40.99
CA THR A 258 13.40 7.52 42.23
C THR A 258 14.57 8.45 41.89
N PRO A 259 14.41 9.78 42.03
CA PRO A 259 15.51 10.71 41.80
C PRO A 259 16.68 10.39 42.74
N GLY A 260 17.90 10.22 42.19
CA GLY A 260 19.14 10.08 42.96
C GLY A 260 19.65 8.65 43.22
N ALA A 261 19.07 7.63 42.59
CA ALA A 261 19.69 6.30 42.51
C ALA A 261 20.32 6.14 41.11
N GLU A 262 21.66 6.05 41.05
CA GLU A 262 22.36 5.50 39.87
C GLU A 262 22.24 3.98 39.85
#